data_AF-A0A134CHT4-F1
#
_entry.id   AF-A0A134CHT4-F1
#
_cell.length_a   1.000
_cell.length_b   1.000
_cell.length_c   1.000
_cell.angle_alpha   90.00
_cell.angle_beta   90.00
_cell.angle_gamma   90.00
#
_symmetry.space_group_name_H-M   'P 1'
#
loop_
_entity.id
_entity.type
_entity.pdbx_description
1 polymer ?
#
loop_
_entity_poly.entity_id
_entity_poly.type
_entity_poly.pdbx_seq_one_letter_code
_entity_poly.pdbx_strand_id
1 'polypeptide(L)'
;MRKYELIEEPKRRDGHILHRIIAVRDFGNVKRGDLGGLIEKEGNLSHDGTAWVYFGARAFENARISENAQIYDNARVFGNARVYGNAIICDKAKVGGNAKVGGNTKIWGKAIVYCDYCDAEIYPNMIFCSNLNDEKAD
;
A
#
# COMPACT_ATOMS: atom_id res chain seq x y z
N MET A 1 -7.37 6.26 18.82
CA MET A 1 -6.56 5.27 19.58
C MET A 1 -5.50 4.71 18.65
N ARG A 2 -4.25 4.58 19.11
CA ARG A 2 -3.14 4.10 18.26
C ARG A 2 -3.43 2.70 17.72
N LYS A 3 -3.17 2.48 16.43
CA LYS A 3 -3.49 1.21 15.72
C LYS A 3 -2.26 0.31 15.59
N TYR A 4 -1.10 0.91 15.41
CA TYR A 4 0.18 0.21 15.25
C TYR A 4 1.33 1.06 15.77
N GLU A 5 2.50 0.44 15.90
CA GLU A 5 3.77 1.09 16.18
C GLU A 5 4.82 0.72 15.13
N LEU A 6 5.80 1.60 14.93
CA LEU A 6 6.98 1.33 14.13
C LEU A 6 8.00 0.59 15.01
N ILE A 7 8.54 -0.54 14.54
CA ILE A 7 9.59 -1.26 15.26
C ILE A 7 10.99 -0.95 14.70
N GLU A 8 11.98 -0.96 15.58
CA GLU A 8 13.37 -0.61 15.29
C GLU A 8 14.12 -1.76 14.59
N GLU A 9 13.90 -1.88 13.27
CA GLU A 9 14.82 -2.53 12.34
C GLU A 9 14.74 -1.82 10.98
N PRO A 10 15.26 -0.59 10.86
CA PRO A 10 15.17 0.19 9.63
C PRO A 10 15.80 -0.57 8.46
N LYS A 11 14.99 -0.95 7.47
CA LYS A 11 15.45 -1.64 6.26
C LYS A 11 15.63 -0.63 5.14
N ARG A 12 16.86 -0.50 4.62
CA ARG A 12 17.08 0.22 3.36
C ARG A 12 16.39 -0.53 2.22
N ARG A 13 15.37 0.09 1.64
CA ARG A 13 14.56 -0.44 0.53
C ARG A 13 14.19 0.70 -0.39
N ASP A 14 14.32 0.48 -1.70
CA ASP A 14 13.90 1.46 -2.72
C ASP A 14 14.57 2.84 -2.57
N GLY A 15 15.70 2.95 -1.84
CA GLY A 15 16.37 4.22 -1.53
C GLY A 15 15.99 4.85 -0.18
N HIS A 16 14.98 4.31 0.50
CA HIS A 16 14.39 4.84 1.72
C HIS A 16 14.70 3.99 2.95
N ILE A 17 14.61 4.60 4.13
CA ILE A 17 14.63 3.90 5.41
C ILE A 17 13.18 3.57 5.77
N LEU A 18 12.84 2.27 5.79
CA LEU A 18 11.49 1.84 6.14
C LEU A 18 11.50 1.04 7.43
N HIS A 19 10.45 1.24 8.23
CA HIS A 19 10.21 0.59 9.51
C HIS A 19 9.12 -0.46 9.36
N ARG A 20 9.32 -1.63 9.94
CA ARG A 20 8.26 -2.63 10.06
C ARG A 20 7.20 -2.10 11.02
N ILE A 21 5.93 -2.41 10.74
CA ILE A 21 4.82 -2.08 11.64
C ILE A 21 4.36 -3.30 12.43
N ILE A 22 3.93 -3.08 13.66
CA ILE A 22 3.27 -4.07 14.52
C ILE A 22 1.93 -3.52 15.01
N ALA A 23 0.86 -4.32 14.92
CA ALA A 23 -0.45 -3.94 15.42
C ALA A 23 -0.46 -3.92 16.95
N VAL A 24 -0.97 -2.84 17.56
CA VAL A 24 -1.04 -2.69 19.03
C VAL A 24 -2.44 -2.94 19.61
N ARG A 25 -3.42 -3.19 18.75
CA ARG A 25 -4.80 -3.54 19.10
C ARG A 25 -5.45 -4.30 17.95
N ASP A 26 -6.62 -4.88 18.22
CA ASP A 26 -7.46 -5.51 17.20
C ASP A 26 -8.20 -4.46 16.34
N PHE A 27 -8.33 -4.72 15.05
CA PHE A 27 -9.15 -3.96 14.09
C PHE A 27 -9.36 -4.72 12.79
N GLY A 28 -10.59 -4.75 12.27
CA GLY A 28 -10.90 -5.53 11.07
C GLY A 28 -10.44 -6.98 11.24
N ASN A 29 -9.58 -7.43 10.32
CA ASN A 29 -8.98 -8.76 10.34
C ASN A 29 -7.59 -8.82 11.00
N VAL A 30 -7.05 -7.69 11.47
CA VAL A 30 -5.72 -7.61 12.09
C VAL A 30 -5.84 -7.72 13.61
N LYS A 31 -5.00 -8.56 14.20
CA LYS A 31 -4.93 -8.83 15.63
C LYS A 31 -3.75 -8.13 16.29
N ARG A 32 -3.89 -7.79 17.56
CA ARG A 32 -2.78 -7.26 18.36
C ARG A 32 -1.58 -8.21 18.28
N GLY A 33 -0.41 -7.66 17.95
CA GLY A 33 0.83 -8.41 17.77
C GLY A 33 1.13 -8.78 16.32
N ASP A 34 0.18 -8.65 15.39
CA ASP A 34 0.42 -8.95 13.98
C ASP A 34 1.49 -8.03 13.38
N LEU A 35 2.47 -8.65 12.72
CA LEU A 35 3.49 -7.94 11.96
C LEU A 35 2.94 -7.58 10.56
N GLY A 36 3.04 -6.31 10.20
CA GLY A 36 2.63 -5.80 8.90
C GLY A 36 3.80 -5.63 7.91
N GLY A 37 3.60 -4.74 6.95
CA GLY A 37 4.56 -4.33 5.94
C GLY A 37 5.59 -3.33 6.46
N LEU A 38 6.28 -2.68 5.53
CA LEU A 38 7.24 -1.62 5.84
C LEU A 38 6.65 -0.25 5.49
N ILE A 39 6.74 0.71 6.40
CA ILE A 39 6.38 2.10 6.12
C ILE A 39 7.51 3.06 6.47
N GLU A 40 7.63 4.19 5.78
CA GLU A 40 8.70 5.17 6.04
C GLU A 40 8.43 6.01 7.29
N LYS A 41 7.19 6.49 7.45
CA LYS A 41 6.78 7.35 8.57
C LYS A 41 5.35 7.06 9.00
N GLU A 42 5.00 7.47 10.22
CA GLU A 42 3.66 7.28 10.80
C GLU A 42 2.54 7.83 9.91
N GLY A 43 2.80 8.91 9.17
CA GLY A 43 1.83 9.49 8.23
C GLY A 43 1.51 8.64 6.99
N ASN A 44 2.21 7.53 6.73
CA ASN A 44 1.93 6.69 5.56
C ASN A 44 0.69 5.79 5.73
N LEU A 45 0.31 5.48 6.96
CA LEU A 45 -0.81 4.59 7.25
C LEU A 45 -1.70 5.22 8.34
N SER A 46 -2.99 5.42 8.05
CA SER A 46 -3.88 6.01 9.03
C SER A 46 -4.06 5.12 10.26
N HIS A 47 -4.17 5.71 11.45
CA HIS A 47 -4.61 5.00 12.65
C HIS A 47 -6.13 4.79 12.73
N ASP A 48 -6.89 5.47 11.86
CA ASP A 48 -8.33 5.31 11.73
C ASP A 48 -8.67 4.19 10.73
N GLY A 49 -9.92 3.72 10.81
CA GLY A 49 -10.43 2.64 9.96
C GLY A 49 -9.66 1.32 10.11
N THR A 50 -9.77 0.48 9.09
CA THR A 50 -9.18 -0.87 9.05
C THR A 50 -8.00 -1.00 8.09
N ALA A 51 -7.57 0.10 7.49
CA ALA A 51 -6.49 0.08 6.51
C ALA A 51 -5.21 -0.55 7.07
N TRP A 52 -4.54 -1.37 6.27
CA TRP A 52 -3.35 -2.10 6.69
C TRP A 52 -2.39 -2.38 5.54
N VAL A 53 -1.09 -2.27 5.84
CA VAL A 53 -0.01 -2.75 4.98
C VAL A 53 0.43 -4.09 5.52
N TYR A 54 0.19 -5.17 4.80
CA TYR A 54 0.53 -6.53 5.19
C TYR A 54 2.00 -6.84 4.91
N PHE A 55 2.46 -7.98 5.44
CA PHE A 55 3.84 -8.43 5.28
C PHE A 55 4.27 -8.45 3.81
N GLY A 56 5.49 -7.98 3.55
CA GLY A 56 6.07 -7.84 2.21
C GLY A 56 5.81 -6.48 1.53
N ALA A 57 4.64 -5.88 1.78
CA ALA A 57 4.23 -4.65 1.12
C ALA A 57 4.93 -3.42 1.71
N ARG A 58 4.96 -2.33 0.93
CA ARG A 58 5.70 -1.10 1.27
C ARG A 58 4.87 0.15 0.99
N ALA A 59 4.92 1.09 1.93
CA ALA A 59 4.36 2.43 1.77
C ALA A 59 5.39 3.48 2.20
N PHE A 60 5.81 4.35 1.29
CA PHE A 60 6.93 5.27 1.56
C PHE A 60 6.73 6.62 0.88
N GLU A 61 7.67 7.55 1.09
CA GLU A 61 7.56 8.95 0.72
C GLU A 61 6.32 9.62 1.37
N ASN A 62 5.48 10.29 0.57
CA ASN A 62 4.28 11.00 1.03
C ASN A 62 2.99 10.20 0.79
N ALA A 63 3.10 8.92 0.42
CA ALA A 63 1.96 8.06 0.21
C ALA A 63 1.10 8.00 1.48
N ARG A 64 -0.23 7.96 1.31
CA ARG A 64 -1.20 7.87 2.42
C ARG A 64 -2.18 6.74 2.17
N ILE A 65 -2.30 5.84 3.13
CA ILE A 65 -3.20 4.69 3.09
C ILE A 65 -4.21 4.85 4.24
N SER A 66 -5.50 4.88 3.94
CA SER A 66 -6.54 5.18 4.92
C SER A 66 -7.84 4.39 4.70
N GLU A 67 -8.82 4.61 5.58
CA GLU A 67 -10.13 3.96 5.55
C GLU A 67 -10.01 2.43 5.68
N ASN A 68 -10.39 1.66 4.67
CA ASN A 68 -10.34 0.19 4.68
C ASN A 68 -9.33 -0.38 3.66
N ALA A 69 -8.47 0.45 3.08
CA ALA A 69 -7.53 0.03 2.05
C ALA A 69 -6.55 -1.05 2.56
N GLN A 70 -6.39 -2.14 1.79
CA GLN A 70 -5.55 -3.27 2.16
C GLN A 70 -4.42 -3.47 1.13
N ILE A 71 -3.17 -3.49 1.59
CA ILE A 71 -1.99 -3.62 0.72
C ILE A 71 -1.24 -4.91 1.05
N TYR A 72 -1.06 -5.79 0.07
CA TYR A 72 -0.52 -7.15 0.23
C TYR A 72 0.75 -7.41 -0.57
N ASP A 73 1.36 -8.57 -0.31
CA ASP A 73 2.46 -9.17 -1.08
C ASP A 73 3.67 -8.24 -1.26
N ASN A 74 4.11 -7.98 -2.49
CA ASN A 74 5.24 -7.10 -2.82
C ASN A 74 4.79 -5.75 -3.37
N ALA A 75 3.53 -5.36 -3.13
CA ALA A 75 2.98 -4.10 -3.61
C ALA A 75 3.73 -2.90 -3.03
N ARG A 76 3.82 -1.83 -3.82
CA ARG A 76 4.50 -0.59 -3.46
C ARG A 76 3.58 0.60 -3.67
N VAL A 77 3.36 1.38 -2.62
CA VAL A 77 2.67 2.65 -2.66
C VAL A 77 3.67 3.76 -2.29
N PHE A 78 3.88 4.72 -3.18
CA PHE A 78 4.91 5.75 -3.05
C PHE A 78 4.47 7.07 -3.71
N GLY A 79 5.34 8.07 -3.79
CA GLY A 79 4.99 9.41 -4.25
C GLY A 79 4.09 10.13 -3.26
N ASN A 80 3.12 10.88 -3.80
CA ASN A 80 2.03 11.51 -3.07
C ASN A 80 0.72 10.69 -3.19
N ALA A 81 0.80 9.40 -3.54
CA ALA A 81 -0.36 8.58 -3.81
C ALA A 81 -1.28 8.48 -2.59
N ARG A 82 -2.59 8.45 -2.84
CA ARG A 82 -3.62 8.30 -1.81
C ARG A 82 -4.42 7.05 -2.10
N VAL A 83 -4.41 6.09 -1.17
CA VAL A 83 -5.17 4.86 -1.27
C VAL A 83 -6.19 4.81 -0.13
N TYR A 84 -7.47 4.75 -0.48
CA TYR A 84 -8.60 4.88 0.45
C TYR A 84 -9.78 4.01 -0.01
N GLY A 85 -10.93 4.11 0.66
CA GLY A 85 -12.06 3.22 0.44
C GLY A 85 -11.74 1.78 0.84
N ASN A 86 -12.23 0.84 0.05
CA ASN A 86 -12.00 -0.61 0.18
C ASN A 86 -10.98 -1.09 -0.87
N ALA A 87 -10.05 -0.23 -1.29
CA ALA A 87 -9.09 -0.55 -2.33
C ALA A 87 -8.16 -1.71 -1.89
N ILE A 88 -7.87 -2.60 -2.83
CA ILE A 88 -6.94 -3.72 -2.63
C ILE A 88 -5.80 -3.58 -3.63
N ILE A 89 -4.57 -3.59 -3.13
CA ILE A 89 -3.35 -3.56 -3.95
C ILE A 89 -2.48 -4.75 -3.55
N CYS A 90 -2.12 -5.63 -4.48
CA CYS A 90 -1.41 -6.87 -4.17
C CYS A 90 -0.39 -7.25 -5.26
N ASP A 91 0.20 -8.44 -5.15
CA ASP A 91 1.27 -8.95 -6.01
C ASP A 91 2.50 -8.04 -6.11
N LYS A 92 2.87 -7.58 -7.31
CA LYS A 92 4.00 -6.69 -7.59
C LYS A 92 3.52 -5.32 -8.06
N ALA A 93 2.26 -4.98 -7.80
CA ALA A 93 1.67 -3.73 -8.23
C ALA A 93 2.40 -2.51 -7.65
N LYS A 94 2.45 -1.43 -8.44
CA LYS A 94 3.08 -0.17 -8.08
C LYS A 94 2.06 0.95 -8.24
N VAL A 95 1.87 1.74 -7.19
CA VAL A 95 1.03 2.94 -7.19
C VAL A 95 1.88 4.12 -6.74
N GLY A 96 2.07 5.11 -7.61
CA GLY A 96 2.98 6.24 -7.37
C GLY A 96 2.50 7.56 -7.97
N GLY A 97 3.33 8.59 -7.89
CA GLY A 97 2.98 9.96 -8.30
C GLY A 97 1.89 10.54 -7.39
N ASN A 98 0.94 11.26 -7.96
CA ASN A 98 -0.23 11.87 -7.32
C ASN A 98 -1.51 11.00 -7.44
N ALA A 99 -1.38 9.70 -7.75
CA ALA A 99 -2.53 8.83 -7.99
C ALA A 99 -3.50 8.77 -6.79
N LYS A 100 -4.80 8.86 -7.05
CA LYS A 100 -5.86 8.67 -6.05
C LYS A 100 -6.60 7.36 -6.35
N VAL A 101 -6.53 6.40 -5.44
CA VAL A 101 -7.13 5.07 -5.59
C VAL A 101 -8.17 4.88 -4.50
N GLY A 102 -9.44 4.93 -4.87
CA GLY A 102 -10.57 4.86 -3.95
C GLY A 102 -11.58 3.77 -4.30
N GLY A 103 -12.69 3.73 -3.56
CA GLY A 103 -13.81 2.80 -3.80
C GLY A 103 -13.42 1.33 -3.59
N ASN A 104 -14.03 0.41 -4.35
CA ASN A 104 -13.71 -1.02 -4.31
C ASN A 104 -12.71 -1.45 -5.39
N THR A 105 -11.72 -0.59 -5.67
CA THR A 105 -10.74 -0.80 -6.73
C THR A 105 -9.77 -1.93 -6.40
N LYS A 106 -9.38 -2.73 -7.40
CA LYS A 106 -8.40 -3.82 -7.25
C LYS A 106 -7.23 -3.62 -8.21
N ILE A 107 -6.01 -3.61 -7.70
CA ILE A 107 -4.77 -3.48 -8.49
C ILE A 107 -3.85 -4.64 -8.17
N TRP A 108 -3.45 -5.41 -9.17
CA TRP A 108 -2.73 -6.67 -8.98
C TRP A 108 -1.80 -6.99 -10.16
N GLY A 109 -1.10 -8.13 -10.10
CA GLY A 109 -0.07 -8.50 -11.07
C GLY A 109 1.16 -7.58 -10.98
N LYS A 110 1.69 -7.13 -12.13
CA LYS A 110 2.77 -6.14 -12.19
C LYS A 110 2.25 -4.75 -12.61
N ALA A 111 0.98 -4.45 -12.31
CA ALA A 111 0.34 -3.22 -12.76
C ALA A 111 1.10 -1.98 -12.23
N ILE A 112 1.18 -0.95 -13.07
CA ILE A 112 1.81 0.33 -12.72
C ILE A 112 0.75 1.42 -12.87
N VAL A 113 0.37 2.01 -11.75
CA VAL A 113 -0.45 3.22 -11.69
C VAL A 113 0.46 4.36 -11.29
N TYR A 114 0.57 5.35 -12.16
CA TYR A 114 1.47 6.47 -11.95
C TYR A 114 0.86 7.73 -12.56
N CYS A 115 0.88 8.84 -11.82
CA CYS A 115 0.22 10.07 -12.26
C CYS A 115 0.96 11.32 -11.78
N ASP A 116 1.68 12.00 -12.67
CA ASP A 116 2.45 13.20 -12.29
C ASP A 116 1.75 14.53 -12.64
N TYR A 117 0.84 14.51 -13.62
CA TYR A 117 0.26 15.73 -14.21
C TYR A 117 -1.26 15.89 -14.02
N CYS A 118 -1.92 14.94 -13.35
CA CYS A 118 -3.37 14.98 -13.15
C CYS A 118 -3.71 14.58 -11.71
N ASP A 119 -4.80 15.14 -11.19
CA ASP A 119 -5.53 14.55 -10.07
C ASP A 119 -6.32 13.33 -10.57
N ALA A 120 -5.62 12.35 -11.18
CA ALA A 120 -6.27 11.17 -11.72
C ALA A 120 -6.82 10.32 -10.57
N GLU A 121 -8.14 10.34 -10.44
CA GLU A 121 -8.87 9.45 -9.56
C GLU A 121 -9.16 8.16 -10.33
N ILE A 122 -8.63 7.05 -9.81
CA ILE A 122 -9.06 5.74 -10.25
C ILE A 122 -10.46 5.53 -9.70
N TYR A 123 -11.42 5.49 -10.62
CA TYR A 123 -12.83 5.37 -10.28
C TYR A 123 -13.12 4.09 -9.49
N PRO A 124 -14.09 4.14 -8.57
CA PRO A 124 -14.55 2.98 -7.83
C PRO A 124 -14.86 1.78 -8.74
N ASN A 125 -14.48 0.58 -8.28
CA ASN A 125 -14.74 -0.70 -8.94
C ASN A 125 -13.90 -0.97 -10.20
N MET A 126 -12.83 -0.21 -10.44
CA MET A 126 -11.87 -0.54 -11.49
C MET A 126 -10.97 -1.72 -11.08
N ILE A 127 -10.61 -2.54 -12.07
CA ILE A 127 -9.66 -3.64 -11.93
C ILE A 127 -8.46 -3.36 -12.83
N PHE A 128 -7.27 -3.29 -12.25
CA PHE A 128 -6.00 -3.18 -12.98
C PHE A 128 -5.19 -4.45 -12.79
N CYS A 129 -4.86 -5.10 -13.90
CA CYS A 129 -3.96 -6.22 -13.95
C CYS A 129 -2.96 -5.98 -15.08
N SER A 130 -1.70 -6.37 -14.89
CA SER A 130 -0.80 -6.59 -16.02
C SER A 130 -0.50 -8.08 -16.16
N ASN A 131 -0.93 -8.65 -17.28
CA ASN A 131 -0.48 -9.95 -17.74
C ASN A 131 0.92 -9.74 -18.33
N LEU A 132 1.94 -10.32 -17.71
CA LEU A 132 3.24 -10.49 -18.35
C LEU A 132 3.44 -11.98 -18.57
N ASN A 133 2.84 -12.49 -19.64
CA ASN A 133 3.27 -13.72 -20.29
C ASN A 133 4.42 -13.43 -21.25
N ASP A 134 5.47 -12.75 -20.77
CA ASP A 134 6.76 -12.73 -21.48
C ASP A 134 7.69 -13.74 -20.78
N GLU A 135 7.29 -15.01 -20.82
CA GLU A 135 8.25 -16.11 -20.74
C GLU A 135 8.66 -16.45 -22.18
N LYS A 136 9.89 -16.04 -22.51
CA LYS A 136 10.79 -16.59 -23.54
C LYS A 136 10.19 -16.86 -24.93
N ALA A 137 10.49 -15.98 -25.88
CA ALA A 137 10.78 -16.43 -27.24
C ALA A 137 12.23 -16.94 -27.24
N ASP A 138 12.40 -18.22 -27.52
CA ASP A 138 13.68 -18.89 -27.79
C ASP A 138 14.40 -18.28 -29.01
#